data_AF-A0A7C4FHC5-F1
#
_entry.id   AF-A0A7C4FHC5-F1
#
_cell.length_a   1.000
_cell.length_b   1.000
_cell.length_c   1.000
_cell.angle_alpha   90.00
_cell.angle_beta   90.00
_cell.angle_gamma   90.00
#
_symmetry.space_group_name_H-M   'P 1'
#
loop_
_entity.id
_entity.type
_entity.pdbx_description
1 polymer ?
#
loop_
_entity_poly.entity_id
_entity_poly.type
_entity_poly.pdbx_seq_one_letter_code
_entity_poly.pdbx_strand_id
1 'polypeptide(L)'
;MTGEIQYRPIGIIRSPHREPEDAPIQPVYAEGAEGTAEVFPEFAEGLEDLDGFSHIYLIYHLHRAGPARLRVKPFLQDVERGVFATRAPGRPNPIGISIVRLLRREGNLLRFDGADILDGTPLLDIKPYVSRFDCIRTTRNGWQDEVDEETARRRGRRQGGAGGADT
;
A
#
# COMPACT_ATOMS: atom_id res chain seq x y z
N MET A 1 20.76 7.23 -20.08
CA MET A 1 20.23 8.32 -19.24
C MET A 1 20.21 7.80 -17.81
N THR A 2 21.06 8.34 -16.93
CA THR A 2 21.25 7.88 -15.54
C THR A 2 21.23 9.09 -14.61
N GLY A 3 20.07 9.74 -14.51
CA GLY A 3 19.85 10.90 -13.64
C GLY A 3 18.66 10.67 -12.71
N GLU A 4 18.49 11.56 -11.73
CA GLU A 4 17.32 11.58 -10.88
C GLU A 4 16.04 11.82 -11.68
N ILE A 5 14.96 11.14 -11.29
CA ILE A 5 13.63 11.34 -11.85
C ILE A 5 12.78 11.98 -10.75
N GLN A 6 12.21 13.13 -11.05
CA GLN A 6 11.38 13.88 -10.11
C GLN A 6 9.91 13.75 -10.49
N TYR A 7 9.08 13.41 -9.51
CA TYR A 7 7.62 13.34 -9.64
C TYR A 7 6.97 14.39 -8.73
N ARG A 8 5.80 14.86 -9.13
CA ARG A 8 4.93 15.71 -8.30
C ARG A 8 3.73 14.89 -7.85
N PRO A 9 3.32 14.97 -6.58
CA PRO A 9 2.07 14.34 -6.15
C PRO A 9 0.89 14.88 -6.95
N ILE A 10 -0.05 13.99 -7.27
CA ILE A 10 -1.33 14.33 -7.90
C ILE A 10 -2.47 14.45 -6.89
N GLY A 11 -2.19 14.20 -5.62
CA GLY A 11 -3.19 14.20 -4.56
C GLY A 11 -2.64 13.75 -3.22
N ILE A 12 -3.53 13.58 -2.25
CA ILE A 12 -3.25 13.08 -0.90
C ILE A 12 -4.19 11.92 -0.57
N ILE A 13 -3.66 10.88 0.06
CA ILE A 13 -4.45 9.77 0.58
C ILE A 13 -4.81 10.04 2.03
N ARG A 14 -6.10 9.96 2.36
CA ARG A 14 -6.65 9.98 3.71
C ARG A 14 -7.02 8.58 4.15
N SER A 15 -6.70 8.23 5.39
CA SER A 15 -6.99 6.91 5.95
C SER A 15 -7.13 6.98 7.48
N PRO A 16 -7.60 5.91 8.13
CA PRO A 16 -7.63 5.85 9.60
C PRO A 16 -6.23 5.61 10.22
N HIS A 17 -5.22 5.26 9.42
CA HIS A 17 -3.90 4.86 9.91
C HIS A 17 -2.98 6.06 10.03
N ARG A 18 -2.76 6.54 11.25
CA ARG A 18 -1.87 7.68 11.51
C ARG A 18 -0.44 7.26 11.82
N GLU A 19 -0.29 6.12 12.50
CA GLU A 19 1.03 5.59 12.86
C GLU A 19 1.38 4.35 12.04
N PRO A 20 2.65 4.23 11.58
CA PRO A 20 3.12 3.06 10.86
C PRO A 20 2.77 1.75 11.55
N GLU A 21 2.95 1.67 12.86
CA GLU A 21 2.81 0.46 13.67
C GLU A 21 1.39 -0.12 13.63
N ASP A 22 0.38 0.71 13.37
CA ASP A 22 -1.04 0.35 13.33
C ASP A 22 -1.58 0.16 11.91
N ALA A 23 -0.77 0.44 10.88
CA ALA A 23 -1.18 0.28 9.49
C ALA A 23 -1.05 -1.19 9.05
N PRO A 24 -2.10 -1.81 8.49
CA PRO A 24 -2.02 -3.15 7.90
C PRO A 24 -0.86 -3.25 6.92
N ILE A 25 -0.24 -4.42 6.80
CA ILE A 25 0.96 -4.53 5.95
C ILE A 25 0.65 -4.55 4.45
N GLN A 26 -0.59 -4.88 4.07
CA GLN A 26 -1.10 -5.04 2.70
C GLN A 26 -2.64 -4.90 2.68
N PRO A 27 -3.28 -4.55 1.55
CA PRO A 27 -4.73 -4.28 1.48
C PRO A 27 -5.61 -5.49 1.88
N VAL A 28 -5.14 -6.71 1.62
CA VAL A 28 -5.84 -7.95 2.00
C VAL A 28 -6.05 -8.09 3.52
N TYR A 29 -5.26 -7.36 4.32
CA TYR A 29 -5.39 -7.34 5.78
C TYR A 29 -6.12 -6.08 6.29
N ALA A 30 -6.64 -5.25 5.39
CA ALA A 30 -7.26 -3.96 5.66
C ALA A 30 -8.73 -3.91 5.25
N GLU A 31 -9.39 -5.06 5.10
CA GLU A 31 -10.83 -5.12 4.79
C GLU A 31 -11.65 -4.36 5.85
N GLY A 32 -12.50 -3.43 5.39
CA GLY A 32 -13.28 -2.55 6.25
C GLY A 32 -12.56 -1.26 6.65
N ALA A 33 -11.27 -1.11 6.35
CA ALA A 33 -10.56 0.15 6.51
C ALA A 33 -10.79 1.03 5.28
N GLU A 34 -11.80 1.90 5.36
CA GLU A 34 -12.09 2.85 4.28
C GLU A 34 -11.09 4.01 4.26
N GLY A 35 -10.71 4.41 3.05
CA GLY A 35 -9.84 5.55 2.79
C GLY A 35 -10.39 6.46 1.70
N THR A 36 -9.69 7.55 1.42
CA THR A 36 -10.04 8.48 0.35
C THR A 36 -8.79 8.98 -0.35
N ALA A 37 -8.72 8.84 -1.67
CA ALA A 37 -7.71 9.53 -2.46
C ALA A 37 -8.30 10.87 -2.91
N GLU A 38 -7.75 11.95 -2.35
CA GLU A 38 -8.08 13.34 -2.66
C GLU A 38 -7.17 13.80 -3.80
N VAL A 39 -7.64 13.73 -5.04
CA VAL A 39 -6.87 14.15 -6.22
C VAL A 39 -6.92 15.67 -6.33
N PHE A 40 -5.80 16.32 -6.61
CA PHE A 40 -5.78 17.78 -6.72
C PHE A 40 -6.67 18.26 -7.88
N PRO A 41 -7.34 19.42 -7.75
CA PRO A 41 -8.32 19.89 -8.73
C PRO A 41 -7.81 19.91 -10.18
N GLU A 42 -6.55 20.26 -10.40
CA GLU A 42 -5.93 20.32 -11.72
C GLU A 42 -5.77 18.95 -12.41
N PHE A 43 -5.91 17.85 -11.67
CA PHE A 43 -5.83 16.49 -12.20
C PHE A 43 -7.19 15.77 -12.20
N ALA A 44 -8.26 16.42 -11.74
CA ALA A 44 -9.57 15.80 -11.52
C ALA A 44 -10.23 15.30 -12.83
N GLU A 45 -9.94 15.93 -13.97
CA GLU A 45 -10.40 15.49 -15.29
C GLU A 45 -9.92 14.07 -15.61
N GLY A 46 -8.70 13.71 -15.19
CA GLY A 46 -8.12 12.38 -15.41
C GLY A 46 -8.80 11.23 -14.66
N LEU A 47 -9.83 11.53 -13.86
CA LEU A 47 -10.64 10.53 -13.15
C LEU A 47 -11.89 10.09 -13.91
N GLU A 48 -12.15 10.65 -15.10
CA GLU A 48 -13.23 10.20 -15.98
C GLU A 48 -13.18 8.68 -16.21
N ASP A 49 -14.37 8.05 -16.25
CA ASP A 49 -14.61 6.60 -16.38
C ASP A 49 -14.03 5.68 -15.29
N LEU A 50 -13.34 6.21 -14.27
CA LEU A 50 -12.70 5.39 -13.25
C LEU A 50 -13.73 4.62 -12.39
N ASP A 51 -14.95 5.13 -12.27
CA ASP A 51 -16.09 4.47 -11.60
C ASP A 51 -16.62 3.24 -12.36
N GLY A 52 -16.19 3.02 -13.61
CA GLY A 52 -16.40 1.77 -14.33
C GLY A 52 -15.57 0.59 -13.79
N PHE A 53 -14.59 0.83 -12.91
CA PHE A 53 -13.70 -0.19 -12.34
C PHE A 53 -14.02 -0.46 -10.87
N SER A 54 -14.08 -1.74 -10.49
CA SER A 54 -14.27 -2.13 -9.08
C SER A 54 -13.00 -2.00 -8.24
N HIS A 55 -11.83 -2.05 -8.87
CA HIS A 55 -10.53 -2.00 -8.22
C HIS A 55 -9.57 -1.10 -8.99
N ILE A 56 -8.73 -0.39 -8.25
CA ILE A 56 -7.71 0.50 -8.79
C ILE A 56 -6.39 0.27 -8.06
N TYR A 57 -5.30 0.52 -8.77
CA TYR A 57 -4.00 0.75 -8.19
C TYR A 57 -3.92 2.19 -7.67
N LEU A 58 -3.47 2.34 -6.43
CA LEU A 58 -2.92 3.59 -5.92
C LEU A 58 -1.41 3.43 -5.84
N ILE A 59 -0.68 4.34 -6.50
CA ILE A 59 0.78 4.41 -6.43
C ILE A 59 1.12 5.69 -5.67
N TYR A 60 1.93 5.59 -4.64
CA TYR A 60 2.11 6.68 -3.68
C TYR A 60 3.52 6.74 -3.11
N HIS A 61 3.88 7.89 -2.55
CA HIS A 61 5.17 8.10 -1.91
C HIS A 61 5.07 7.78 -0.41
N LEU A 62 5.85 6.81 0.06
CA LEU A 62 5.95 6.46 1.48
C LEU A 62 6.75 7.53 2.22
N HIS A 63 6.15 8.70 2.40
CA HIS A 63 6.77 9.92 2.95
C HIS A 63 7.29 9.79 4.39
N ARG A 64 6.80 8.80 5.15
CA ARG A 64 7.31 8.43 6.49
C ARG A 64 8.24 7.21 6.47
N ALA A 65 8.67 6.73 5.30
CA ALA A 65 9.63 5.63 5.22
C ALA A 65 10.97 6.05 5.86
N GLY A 66 11.54 5.15 6.67
CA GLY A 66 12.90 5.30 7.17
C GLY A 66 13.95 5.22 6.05
N PRO A 67 15.23 5.43 6.39
CA PRO A 67 16.32 5.40 5.41
C PRO A 67 16.35 4.07 4.65
N ALA A 68 16.70 4.16 3.36
CA ALA A 68 16.81 2.99 2.51
C ALA A 68 17.85 1.99 3.05
N ARG A 69 17.47 0.70 3.10
CA ARG A 69 18.39 -0.40 3.42
C ARG A 69 18.27 -1.48 2.36
N LEU A 70 19.41 -2.05 1.95
CA LEU A 70 19.41 -3.13 0.95
C LEU A 70 19.04 -4.50 1.53
N ARG A 71 19.13 -4.65 2.86
CA ARG A 71 18.68 -5.82 3.62
C ARG A 71 17.76 -5.36 4.75
N VAL A 72 16.67 -6.07 4.95
CA VAL A 72 15.61 -5.74 5.93
C VAL A 72 15.05 -7.02 6.54
N LYS A 73 14.50 -6.94 7.76
CA LYS A 73 13.64 -7.98 8.31
C LYS A 73 12.19 -7.66 7.90
N PRO A 74 11.54 -8.48 7.05
CA PRO A 74 10.15 -8.25 6.66
C PRO A 74 9.21 -8.48 7.84
N PHE A 75 8.00 -7.91 7.81
CA PHE A 75 7.06 -8.01 8.93
C PHE A 75 6.63 -9.45 9.24
N LEU A 76 6.55 -10.31 8.21
CA LEU A 76 6.03 -11.66 8.33
C LEU A 76 7.05 -12.68 8.88
N GLN A 77 8.34 -12.36 8.92
CA GLN A 77 9.38 -13.30 9.34
C GLN A 77 10.60 -12.56 9.88
N ASP A 78 11.22 -13.09 10.93
CA ASP A 78 12.37 -12.46 11.62
C ASP A 78 13.74 -12.79 10.99
N VAL A 79 13.76 -13.10 9.69
CA VAL A 79 14.95 -13.44 8.89
C VAL A 79 15.25 -12.32 7.91
N GLU A 80 16.50 -11.84 7.84
CA GLU A 80 16.86 -10.78 6.89
C GLU A 80 16.73 -11.23 5.44
N ARG A 81 16.05 -10.42 4.63
CA ARG A 81 15.88 -10.60 3.19
C ARG A 81 16.41 -9.37 2.45
N GLY A 82 16.78 -9.53 1.19
CA GLY A 82 17.08 -8.39 0.31
C GLY A 82 15.83 -7.54 0.13
N VAL A 83 15.93 -6.21 0.18
CA VAL A 83 14.76 -5.32 0.19
C VAL A 83 13.85 -5.49 -1.02
N PHE A 84 14.42 -5.82 -2.19
CA PHE A 84 13.67 -6.08 -3.43
C PHE A 84 12.94 -7.43 -3.45
N ALA A 85 13.26 -8.34 -2.53
CA ALA A 85 12.49 -9.56 -2.28
C ALA A 85 11.41 -9.36 -1.20
N THR A 86 11.13 -8.11 -0.81
CA THR A 86 10.14 -7.74 0.21
C THR A 86 9.29 -6.56 -0.27
N ARG A 87 8.30 -6.18 0.54
CA ARG A 87 7.51 -4.96 0.40
C ARG A 87 7.77 -3.95 1.54
N ALA A 88 8.96 -4.01 2.15
CA ALA A 88 9.31 -3.08 3.22
C ALA A 88 9.36 -1.62 2.71
N PRO A 89 9.00 -0.61 3.51
CA PRO A 89 8.88 0.78 3.03
C PRO A 89 10.23 1.49 2.81
N GLY A 90 11.26 1.17 3.61
CA GLY A 90 12.59 1.78 3.53
C GLY A 90 13.43 1.28 2.34
N ARG A 91 13.09 1.73 1.14
CA ARG A 91 13.70 1.32 -0.15
C ARG A 91 14.39 2.51 -0.82
N PRO A 92 15.29 2.29 -1.80
CA PRO A 92 15.94 3.39 -2.53
C PRO A 92 14.97 4.40 -3.13
N ASN A 93 13.86 3.91 -3.70
CA ASN A 93 12.69 4.70 -4.06
C ASN A 93 11.51 4.24 -3.19
N PRO A 94 11.08 5.05 -2.21
CA PRO A 94 10.02 4.69 -1.26
C PRO A 94 8.64 4.87 -1.94
N ILE A 95 8.37 4.03 -2.93
CA ILE A 95 7.11 3.97 -3.67
C ILE A 95 6.30 2.80 -3.13
N GLY A 96 5.09 3.09 -2.68
CA GLY A 96 4.08 2.11 -2.33
C GLY A 96 3.10 1.87 -3.48
N ILE A 97 2.48 0.69 -3.46
CA ILE A 97 1.46 0.27 -4.41
C ILE A 97 0.41 -0.55 -3.68
N SER A 98 -0.86 -0.16 -3.82
CA SER A 98 -2.00 -0.88 -3.23
C SER A 98 -3.06 -1.09 -4.29
N ILE A 99 -3.59 -2.32 -4.36
CA ILE A 99 -4.84 -2.59 -5.09
C ILE A 99 -5.96 -2.43 -4.07
N VAL A 100 -6.80 -1.42 -4.28
CA VAL A 100 -7.92 -1.09 -3.39
C VAL A 100 -9.24 -1.27 -4.10
N ARG A 101 -10.31 -1.53 -3.34
CA ARG A 101 -11.67 -1.62 -3.88
C ARG A 101 -12.23 -0.21 -3.99
N LEU A 102 -12.52 0.25 -5.21
CA LEU A 102 -13.16 1.54 -5.44
C LEU A 102 -14.64 1.43 -5.04
N LEU A 103 -15.06 2.24 -4.07
CA LEU A 103 -16.44 2.26 -3.57
C LEU A 103 -17.29 3.21 -4.40
N ARG A 104 -16.77 4.41 -4.65
CA ARG A 104 -17.41 5.46 -5.45
C ARG A 104 -16.45 6.62 -5.70
N ARG A 105 -16.78 7.39 -6.74
CA ARG A 105 -16.16 8.69 -7.05
C ARG A 105 -17.12 9.82 -6.70
N GLU A 106 -16.61 10.87 -6.07
CA GLU A 106 -17.32 12.12 -5.75
C GLU A 106 -16.46 13.29 -6.24
N GLY A 107 -16.63 13.71 -7.49
CA GLY A 107 -15.79 14.74 -8.11
C GLY A 107 -14.32 14.28 -8.20
N ASN A 108 -13.44 14.96 -7.45
CA ASN A 108 -12.01 14.66 -7.33
C ASN A 108 -11.66 13.71 -6.16
N LEU A 109 -12.68 13.17 -5.48
CA LEU A 109 -12.51 12.26 -4.34
C LEU A 109 -12.82 10.82 -4.77
N LEU A 110 -11.89 9.90 -4.50
CA LEU A 110 -12.10 8.47 -4.69
C LEU A 110 -12.22 7.79 -3.33
N ARG A 111 -13.42 7.35 -2.97
CA ARG A 111 -13.65 6.56 -1.75
C ARG A 111 -13.30 5.11 -2.03
N PHE A 112 -12.48 4.50 -1.19
CA PHE A 112 -12.03 3.13 -1.39
C PHE A 112 -12.00 2.35 -0.08
N ASP A 113 -11.98 1.03 -0.17
CA ASP A 113 -11.78 0.09 0.93
C ASP A 113 -10.47 -0.69 0.74
N GLY A 114 -9.91 -1.23 1.84
CA GLY A 114 -8.61 -1.88 1.86
C GLY A 114 -7.44 -0.93 2.08
N ALA A 115 -7.62 0.13 2.89
CA ALA A 115 -6.58 1.09 3.18
C ALA A 115 -5.45 0.49 4.05
N ASP A 116 -4.28 0.26 3.46
CA ASP A 116 -3.03 -0.11 4.15
C ASP A 116 -2.03 1.06 4.20
N ILE A 117 -2.52 2.27 3.94
CA ILE A 117 -1.74 3.45 3.63
C ILE A 117 -1.88 4.45 4.79
N LEU A 118 -0.80 5.15 5.16
CA LEU A 118 -0.86 6.18 6.20
C LEU A 118 -1.64 7.42 5.75
N ASP A 119 -2.35 8.05 6.68
CA ASP A 119 -3.01 9.33 6.48
C ASP A 119 -1.99 10.41 6.06
N GLY A 120 -2.39 11.26 5.10
CA GLY A 120 -1.53 12.31 4.56
C GLY A 120 -0.52 11.82 3.52
N THR A 121 -0.58 10.55 3.11
CA THR A 121 0.35 9.99 2.14
C THR A 121 0.21 10.63 0.75
N PRO A 122 1.30 11.16 0.15
CA PRO A 122 1.23 11.74 -1.20
C PRO A 122 0.92 10.70 -2.27
N LEU A 123 -0.14 10.93 -3.04
CA LEU A 123 -0.52 10.11 -4.19
C LEU A 123 0.31 10.51 -5.41
N LEU A 124 0.90 9.54 -6.10
CA LEU A 124 1.72 9.76 -7.29
C LEU A 124 0.97 9.42 -8.58
N ASP A 125 0.17 8.34 -8.58
CA ASP A 125 -0.51 7.86 -9.77
C ASP A 125 -1.69 6.93 -9.41
N ILE A 126 -2.64 6.79 -10.35
CA ILE A 126 -3.81 5.92 -10.24
C ILE A 126 -3.94 5.13 -11.54
N LYS A 127 -4.20 3.81 -11.44
CA LYS A 127 -4.46 2.98 -12.62
C LYS A 127 -5.64 2.03 -12.37
N PRO A 128 -6.45 1.69 -13.38
CA PRO A 128 -7.44 0.63 -13.22
C PRO A 128 -6.75 -0.71 -12.99
N TYR A 129 -7.33 -1.55 -12.12
CA TYR A 129 -6.98 -2.98 -12.05
C TYR A 129 -7.86 -3.75 -13.03
N VAL A 130 -7.24 -4.46 -13.97
CA VAL A 130 -7.95 -5.19 -15.03
C VAL A 130 -7.52 -6.65 -15.01
N SER A 131 -8.43 -7.52 -14.54
CA SER A 131 -8.14 -8.94 -14.37
C SER A 131 -7.62 -9.64 -15.62
N ARG A 132 -7.98 -9.16 -16.83
CA ARG A 132 -7.50 -9.70 -18.11
C ARG A 132 -5.97 -9.75 -18.19
N PHE A 133 -5.26 -8.81 -17.60
CA PHE A 133 -3.80 -8.74 -17.69
C PHE A 133 -3.08 -8.55 -16.34
N ASP A 134 -3.77 -8.12 -15.28
CA ASP A 134 -3.17 -7.97 -13.95
C ASP A 134 -3.31 -9.21 -13.07
N CYS A 135 -4.23 -10.14 -13.40
CA CYS A 135 -4.43 -11.36 -12.63
C CYS A 135 -3.48 -12.47 -13.13
N ILE A 136 -2.33 -12.59 -12.46
CA ILE A 136 -1.33 -13.63 -12.73
C ILE A 136 -1.33 -14.64 -11.59
N ARG A 137 -1.60 -15.91 -11.89
CA ARG A 137 -1.42 -17.02 -10.94
C ARG A 137 0.06 -17.38 -10.84
N THR A 138 0.65 -17.20 -9.66
CA THR A 138 2.05 -17.54 -9.40
C THR A 138 2.20 -19.01 -9.00
N THR A 139 3.34 -19.61 -9.31
CA THR A 139 3.70 -20.99 -8.90
C THR A 139 4.72 -21.04 -7.76
N ARG A 140 5.34 -19.90 -7.44
CA ARG A 140 6.32 -19.73 -6.35
C ARG A 140 6.20 -18.32 -5.79
N ASN A 141 6.17 -18.17 -4.47
CA ASN A 141 6.15 -16.86 -3.78
C ASN A 141 7.42 -16.60 -2.94
N GLY A 142 8.41 -17.49 -3.03
CA GLY A 142 9.69 -17.36 -2.36
C GLY A 142 9.56 -17.64 -0.87
N TRP A 143 10.21 -16.83 -0.03
CA TRP A 143 10.18 -17.03 1.43
C TRP A 143 8.78 -16.90 2.05
N GLN A 144 7.81 -16.32 1.33
CA GLN A 144 6.43 -16.26 1.81
C GLN A 144 5.76 -17.64 1.83
N ASP A 145 6.21 -18.60 1.02
CA ASP A 145 5.71 -19.98 1.07
C ASP A 145 6.12 -20.69 2.38
N GLU A 146 7.08 -20.13 3.14
CA GLU A 146 7.50 -20.61 4.46
C GLU A 146 6.61 -20.06 5.60
N VAL A 147 5.74 -19.07 5.32
CA VAL A 147 4.88 -18.43 6.32
C VAL A 147 3.47 -19.00 6.22
N ASP A 148 3.00 -19.63 7.29
CA ASP A 148 1.63 -20.17 7.35
C ASP A 148 0.57 -19.06 7.34
N GLU A 149 -0.65 -19.38 6.89
CA GLU A 149 -1.73 -18.40 6.75
C GLU A 149 -2.13 -17.75 8.09
N GLU A 150 -2.06 -18.48 9.20
CA GLU A 150 -2.43 -17.95 10.53
C GLU A 150 -1.43 -16.87 10.96
N THR A 151 -0.14 -17.16 10.84
CA THR A 151 0.95 -16.22 11.08
C THR A 151 0.84 -15.01 10.16
N ALA A 152 0.57 -15.23 8.87
CA ALA A 152 0.42 -14.15 7.89
C ALA A 152 -0.74 -13.21 8.25
N ARG A 153 -1.92 -13.76 8.60
CA ARG A 153 -3.08 -12.97 9.04
C ARG A 153 -2.82 -12.22 10.34
N ARG A 154 -2.26 -12.89 11.35
CA ARG A 154 -1.97 -12.29 12.67
C ARG A 154 -0.98 -11.14 12.54
N ARG A 155 0.17 -11.36 11.90
CA ARG A 155 1.20 -10.32 11.72
C ARG A 155 0.75 -9.25 10.71
N GLY A 156 -0.09 -9.61 9.75
CA GLY A 156 -0.47 -8.73 8.64
C GLY A 156 -1.48 -7.64 8.98
N ARG A 157 -2.42 -7.92 9.90
CA ARG A 157 -3.44 -6.95 10.32
C ARG A 157 -2.90 -5.74 11.07
N ARG A 158 -1.71 -5.85 11.67
CA ARG A 158 -1.13 -4.83 12.56
C ARG A 158 -2.15 -4.26 13.54
N GLN A 159 -2.43 -5.02 14.58
CA GLN A 159 -3.08 -4.49 15.78
C GLN A 159 -1.97 -4.32 16.81
N GLY A 160 -1.84 -3.13 17.38
CA GLY A 160 -0.84 -2.82 18.40
C GLY A 160 -0.76 -3.91 19.45
N GLY A 161 0.47 -4.24 19.84
CA GLY A 161 0.73 -5.12 20.98
C GLY A 161 0.09 -4.52 22.23
N ALA A 162 -1.08 -5.00 22.60
CA ALA A 162 -1.55 -5.02 23.97
C ALA A 162 -1.40 -6.46 24.47
N GLY A 163 -0.41 -6.69 25.34
CA GLY A 163 -0.26 -7.95 26.08
C GLY A 163 1.15 -8.52 26.04
N GLY A 164 2.01 -8.04 26.94
CA GLY A 164 3.35 -8.59 27.15
C GLY A 164 4.24 -7.75 28.06
N ALA A 165 3.67 -7.04 29.03
CA ALA A 165 4.37 -6.83 30.29
C ALA A 165 4.17 -8.13 31.06
N ASP A 166 5.16 -9.02 31.00
CA ASP A 166 5.33 -10.09 31.98
C ASP A 166 6.77 -9.97 32.51
N THR A 167 6.80 -9.68 33.82
CA THR A 167 7.81 -10.02 34.83
C THR A 167 9.22 -10.42 34.39
#